data_AF-A0A086MCC2-F1
#
_entry.id   AF-A0A086MCC2-F1
#
_cell.length_a   1.000
_cell.length_b   1.000
_cell.length_c   1.000
_cell.angle_alpha   90.00
_cell.angle_beta   90.00
_cell.angle_gamma   90.00
#
_symmetry.space_group_name_H-M   'P 1'
#
loop_
_entity.id
_entity.type
_entity.pdbx_description
1 polymer ?
#
loop_
_entity_poly.entity_id
_entity_poly.type
_entity_poly.pdbx_seq_one_letter_code
_entity_poly.pdbx_strand_id
1 'polypeptide(L)'
;MDLVGADGKGIGDIEGVVENNTDKKQFVVIERGGFLGFGAKAITLPLENIAVQGEKVTLRNMDVAQLAGLAEFKNDSNAFRDLDDRQQISVPQQ
;
A
#
# COMPACT_ATOMS: atom_id res chain seq x y z
N MET A 1 3.03 0.90 9.65
CA MET A 1 4.27 1.73 9.61
C MET A 1 3.88 3.11 9.13
N ASP A 2 4.46 4.18 9.67
CA ASP A 2 4.05 5.54 9.31
C ASP A 2 4.65 5.97 7.97
N LEU A 3 3.79 6.44 7.07
CA LEU A 3 4.22 7.12 5.85
C LEU A 3 4.28 8.63 6.11
N VAL A 4 5.46 9.20 5.94
CA VAL A 4 5.72 10.64 6.08
C VAL A 4 6.11 11.27 4.75
N GLY A 5 5.63 12.49 4.53
CA GLY A 5 6.03 13.31 3.40
C GLY A 5 7.45 13.85 3.54
N ALA A 6 7.96 14.43 2.45
CA ALA A 6 9.23 15.14 2.46
C ALA A 6 9.23 16.35 3.43
N ASP A 7 8.04 16.88 3.75
CA ASP A 7 7.83 17.94 4.75
C ASP A 7 7.75 17.40 6.20
N GLY A 8 7.92 16.09 6.39
CA GLY A 8 7.85 15.42 7.69
C GLY A 8 6.44 15.21 8.23
N LYS A 9 5.39 15.56 7.46
CA LYS A 9 4.00 15.34 7.89
C LYS A 9 3.56 13.91 7.62
N GLY A 10 2.78 13.35 8.56
CA GLY A 10 2.12 12.06 8.36
C GLY A 10 1.10 12.13 7.22
N ILE A 11 1.25 11.23 6.27
CA ILE A 11 0.36 11.08 5.11
C ILE A 11 -0.71 10.03 5.39
N GLY A 12 -0.32 8.96 6.08
CA GLY A 12 -1.15 7.80 6.36
C GLY A 12 -0.30 6.62 6.84
N ASP A 13 -0.90 5.44 6.82
CA ASP A 13 -0.34 4.23 7.37
C ASP A 13 -0.12 3.19 6.27
N ILE A 14 1.03 2.52 6.31
CA ILE A 14 1.30 1.38 5.44
C ILE A 14 0.65 0.13 6.05
N GLU A 15 -0.31 -0.42 5.32
CA GLU A 15 -1.03 -1.65 5.65
C GLU A 15 -0.22 -2.89 5.28
N GLY A 16 0.44 -2.88 4.11
CA GLY A 16 1.18 -4.04 3.63
C GLY A 16 1.80 -3.86 2.25
N VAL A 17 2.24 -4.97 1.67
CA VAL A 17 2.83 -5.03 0.33
C VAL A 17 2.06 -6.05 -0.50
N VAL A 18 1.61 -5.63 -1.68
CA VAL A 18 0.92 -6.47 -2.66
C VAL A 18 1.79 -6.64 -3.91
N GLU A 19 1.60 -7.75 -4.62
CA GLU A 19 2.20 -7.98 -5.93
C GLU A 19 1.12 -7.95 -7.00
N ASN A 20 1.39 -7.23 -8.08
CA ASN A 20 0.54 -7.26 -9.25
C ASN A 20 0.77 -8.57 -10.03
N ASN A 21 -0.31 -9.30 -10.30
CA ASN A 21 -0.24 -10.61 -10.96
C ASN A 21 0.20 -10.53 -12.44
N THR A 22 0.01 -9.38 -13.08
CA THR A 22 0.30 -9.17 -14.51
C THR A 22 1.77 -8.89 -14.76
N ASP A 23 2.36 -7.95 -14.02
CA ASP A 23 3.74 -7.48 -14.25
C ASP A 23 4.71 -7.87 -13.14
N LYS A 24 4.24 -8.58 -12.10
CA LYS A 24 5.05 -9.03 -10.96
C LYS A 24 5.73 -7.90 -10.19
N LYS A 25 5.24 -6.67 -10.32
CA LYS A 25 5.75 -5.53 -9.54
C LYS A 25 5.14 -5.49 -8.15
N GLN A 26 5.95 -5.10 -7.18
CA GLN A 26 5.55 -4.96 -5.79
C GLN A 26 5.10 -3.52 -5.52
N PHE A 27 3.98 -3.40 -4.82
CA PHE A 27 3.37 -2.13 -4.43
C PHE A 27 3.11 -2.13 -2.93
N VAL A 28 3.38 -1.02 -2.27
CA VAL A 28 2.92 -0.81 -0.90
C VAL A 28 1.48 -0.32 -0.92
N VAL A 29 0.66 -0.85 -0.02
CA VAL A 29 -0.70 -0.37 0.22
C VAL A 29 -0.64 0.63 1.36
N ILE A 30 -1.13 1.83 1.10
CA ILE A 30 -1.17 2.94 2.05
C ILE A 30 -2.62 3.32 2.27
N GLU A 31 -3.06 3.29 3.52
CA GLU A 31 -4.34 3.83 3.91
C GLU A 31 -4.16 5.29 4.35
N ARG A 32 -4.87 6.21 3.68
CA ARG A 32 -4.95 7.60 4.13
C ARG A 32 -6.25 7.80 4.89
N GLY A 33 -6.11 8.15 6.17
CA GLY A 33 -7.20 8.28 7.12
C GLY A 33 -8.33 9.18 6.63
N GLY A 34 -9.51 8.58 6.45
CA GLY A 34 -10.79 9.27 6.41
C GLY A 34 -11.29 9.47 7.83
N PHE A 35 -11.72 10.68 8.17
CA PHE A 35 -12.29 10.93 9.49
C PHE A 35 -13.53 10.03 9.71
N LEU A 36 -13.52 9.24 10.79
CA LEU A 36 -14.71 8.56 11.37
C LEU A 36 -15.41 7.50 10.49
N GLY A 37 -14.64 6.58 9.88
CA GLY A 37 -15.22 5.32 9.38
C GLY A 37 -15.98 5.41 8.05
N PHE A 38 -16.00 6.57 7.40
CA PHE A 38 -16.47 6.74 6.03
C PHE A 38 -15.41 7.46 5.21
N GLY A 39 -14.91 6.81 4.15
CA GLY A 39 -14.02 7.45 3.17
C GLY A 39 -12.53 7.33 3.42
N ALA A 40 -12.09 6.34 4.22
CA ALA A 40 -10.71 5.90 4.17
C ALA A 40 -10.39 5.42 2.75
N LYS A 41 -9.31 5.94 2.17
CA LYS A 41 -8.88 5.63 0.80
C LYS A 41 -7.56 4.89 0.87
N ALA A 42 -7.57 3.66 0.42
CA ALA A 42 -6.35 2.90 0.16
C ALA A 42 -5.78 3.31 -1.20
N ILE A 43 -4.47 3.51 -1.28
CA ILE A 43 -3.74 3.76 -2.52
C ILE A 43 -2.55 2.80 -2.59
N THR A 44 -2.16 2.41 -3.80
CA THR A 44 -0.95 1.62 -4.04
C THR A 44 0.17 2.46 -4.59
N LEU A 45 1.37 2.32 -4.01
CA LEU A 45 2.58 2.95 -4.50
C LEU A 45 3.64 1.91 -4.87
N PRO A 46 4.31 2.03 -6.03
CA PRO A 46 5.47 1.21 -6.33
C PRO A 46 6.53 1.33 -5.23
N LEU A 47 7.12 0.22 -4.80
CA LEU A 47 8.18 0.22 -3.77
C LEU A 47 9.36 1.14 -4.14
N GLU A 48 9.65 1.30 -5.43
CA GLU A 48 10.71 2.16 -5.96
C GLU A 48 10.50 3.66 -5.66
N ASN A 49 9.26 4.09 -5.40
CA ASN A 49 8.92 5.48 -5.14
C ASN A 49 8.99 5.87 -3.66
N ILE A 50 9.22 4.90 -2.78
CA ILE A 50 9.34 5.09 -1.34
C ILE A 50 10.77 4.79 -0.86
N ALA A 51 11.12 5.34 0.29
CA ALA A 51 12.38 5.12 0.97
C ALA A 51 12.12 4.79 2.44
N VAL A 52 12.57 3.62 2.87
CA VAL A 52 12.52 3.20 4.26
C VAL A 52 13.70 3.81 5.00
N GLN A 53 13.42 4.58 6.06
CA GLN A 53 14.40 5.21 6.92
C GLN A 53 14.13 4.80 8.37
N GLY A 54 14.75 3.69 8.79
CA GLY A 54 14.49 3.08 10.09
C GLY A 54 13.04 2.57 10.18
N GLU A 55 12.26 3.15 11.09
CA GLU A 55 10.85 2.79 11.31
C GLU A 55 9.86 3.63 10.47
N LYS A 56 10.35 4.62 9.72
CA LYS A 56 9.53 5.53 8.92
C LYS A 56 9.71 5.28 7.44
N VAL A 57 8.66 5.51 6.67
CA VAL A 57 8.72 5.49 5.21
C VAL A 57 8.51 6.89 4.67
N THR A 58 9.36 7.28 3.73
CA THR A 58 9.36 8.61 3.08
C THR A 58 9.11 8.48 1.58
N LEU A 59 8.48 9.47 0.97
CA LEU A 59 8.39 9.56 -0.50
C LEU A 59 9.74 10.04 -1.07
N ARG A 60 10.23 9.38 -2.13
CA ARG A 60 11.52 9.73 -2.76
C ARG A 60 11.36 10.60 -4.00
N ASN A 61 10.41 10.23 -4.87
CA ASN A 61 10.24 10.81 -6.20
C ASN A 61 8.85 11.42 -6.40
N MET A 62 8.13 11.72 -5.32
CA MET A 62 6.72 12.11 -5.39
C MET A 62 6.32 13.00 -4.22
N ASP A 63 5.40 13.93 -4.48
CA ASP A 63 4.80 14.77 -3.44
C ASP A 63 3.48 14.19 -2.92
N VAL A 64 3.13 14.53 -1.68
CA VAL A 64 1.87 14.12 -1.04
C VAL A 64 0.65 14.54 -1.85
N ALA A 65 0.72 15.70 -2.51
CA ALA A 65 -0.35 16.20 -3.37
C ALA A 65 -0.59 15.30 -4.59
N GLN A 66 0.48 14.70 -5.14
CA GLN A 66 0.39 13.79 -6.29
C GLN A 66 -0.28 12.47 -5.89
N LEU A 67 -0.11 12.03 -4.64
CA LEU A 67 -0.80 10.84 -4.10
C LEU A 67 -2.33 10.96 -4.15
N ALA A 68 -2.88 12.18 -4.02
CA ALA A 68 -4.33 12.37 -4.08
C ALA A 68 -4.91 12.18 -5.49
N GLY A 69 -4.07 12.28 -6.54
CA GLY A 69 -4.46 12.04 -7.92
C GLY A 69 -4.18 10.61 -8.40
N LEU A 70 -3.55 9.77 -7.58
CA LEU A 70 -3.31 8.38 -7.92
C LEU A 70 -4.60 7.56 -7.87
N ALA A 71 -4.60 6.49 -8.67
CA ALA A 71 -5.68 5.53 -8.64
C ALA A 71 -5.81 4.92 -7.24
N GLU A 72 -7.04 4.92 -6.73
CA GLU A 72 -7.36 4.25 -5.47
C GLU A 72 -7.15 2.74 -5.65
N PHE A 73 -6.58 2.11 -4.62
CA PHE A 73 -6.56 0.67 -4.52
C PHE A 73 -8.00 0.20 -4.36
N LYS A 74 -8.55 -0.35 -5.45
CA LYS A 74 -9.81 -1.08 -5.42
C LYS A 74 -9.46 -2.53 -5.17
N ASN A 75 -9.99 -3.10 -4.09
CA ASN A 75 -9.83 -4.51 -3.74
C ASN A 75 -10.64 -5.40 -4.71
N ASP A 76 -10.35 -5.27 -6.00
CA ASP A 76 -10.90 -6.09 -7.06
C ASP A 76 -9.96 -7.28 -7.20
N SER A 77 -10.41 -8.44 -6.71
CA SER A 77 -9.59 -9.63 -6.41
C SER A 77 -8.83 -10.23 -7.61
N ASN A 78 -8.99 -9.67 -8.81
CA ASN A 78 -8.30 -10.08 -10.03
C ASN A 78 -6.99 -9.30 -10.30
N ALA A 79 -6.85 -8.07 -9.79
CA ALA A 79 -5.74 -7.19 -10.16
C ALA A 79 -4.49 -7.34 -9.27
N PHE A 80 -4.70 -7.62 -7.97
CA PHE A 80 -3.62 -7.70 -6.98
C PHE A 80 -3.75 -9.00 -6.19
N ARG A 81 -2.61 -9.64 -5.91
CA ARG A 81 -2.52 -10.77 -4.98
C ARG A 81 -1.91 -10.25 -3.68
N ASP A 82 -2.65 -10.39 -2.59
CA ASP A 82 -2.08 -10.19 -1.26
C ASP A 82 -0.94 -11.19 -1.04
N LEU A 83 0.24 -10.69 -0.71
CA LEU A 83 1.41 -11.52 -0.43
C LEU A 83 1.40 -12.05 1.01
N ASP A 84 0.49 -11.58 1.86
CA ASP A 84 0.39 -12.00 3.27
C ASP A 84 -0.43 -13.29 3.46
N ASP A 85 -0.71 -13.98 2.34
CA ASP A 85 -1.40 -15.24 2.31
C ASP A 85 -0.49 -16.32 2.92
N ARG A 86 -0.55 -16.44 4.25
CA ARG A 86 -0.49 -17.72 4.96
C ARG A 86 -1.57 -18.61 4.36
N GLN A 87 -1.32 -19.12 3.16
CA GLN A 87 -2.18 -20.08 2.52
C GLN A 87 -2.23 -21.30 3.43
N GLN A 88 -3.36 -21.41 4.12
CA GLN A 88 -3.81 -22.61 4.78
C GLN A 88 -3.81 -23.68 3.70
N ILE A 89 -2.74 -24.47 3.66
CA ILE A 89 -2.64 -25.65 2.80
C ILE A 89 -3.82 -26.53 3.20
N SER A 90 -4.88 -26.50 2.41
CA SER A 90 -5.94 -27.49 2.50
C SER A 90 -5.32 -28.80 2.06
N VAL A 91 -4.80 -29.55 3.03
CA VAL A 91 -4.38 -30.93 2.83
C VAL A 91 -5.66 -31.70 2.47
N PRO A 92 -5.76 -32.29 1.27
CA PRO A 92 -6.90 -33.12 0.94
C PRO A 92 -6.89 -34.31 1.91
N GLN A 93 -7.90 -34.39 2.77
CA GLN A 93 -8.12 -35.60 3.57
C GLN A 93 -8.61 -36.71 2.62
N GLN A 94 -7.94 -37.85 2.75
CA GLN A 94 -8.11 -39.05 1.93
C GLN A 94 -9.48 -39.70 2.12
#